data_AF-A0A8I0H3R2-F1
#
_entry.id   AF-A0A8I0H3R2-F1
#
_cell.length_a   1.000
_cell.length_b   1.000
_cell.length_c   1.000
_cell.angle_alpha   90.00
_cell.angle_beta   90.00
_cell.angle_gamma   90.00
#
_symmetry.space_group_name_H-M   'P 1'
#
loop_
_entity.id
_entity.type
_entity.pdbx_description
1 polymer ?
#
loop_
_entity_poly.entity_id
_entity_poly.type
_entity_poly.pdbx_seq_one_letter_code
_entity_poly.pdbx_strand_id
1 'polypeptide(L)' 'LQLNIAHEEQKSGLDKEDYLALLPKLPEYKHVRLRGLMVIAQKCEDIEQTRPVFAAGYRAFARLKQQHPQADILSMG' A
#
# COMPACT_ATOMS: atom_id res chain seq x y z
N LEU A 1 4.52 -0.40 4.39
CA LEU A 1 3.24 -1.08 4.70
C LEU A 1 2.75 -1.80 3.45
N GLN A 2 2.25 -3.03 3.56
CA GLN A 2 1.72 -3.78 2.43
C GLN A 2 0.21 -3.60 2.35
N LEU A 3 -0.31 -3.19 1.19
CA LEU A 3 -1.74 -3.00 0.94
C LEU A 3 -2.25 -4.08 0.00
N ASN A 4 -3.30 -4.78 0.43
CA ASN A 4 -4.04 -5.71 -0.40
C ASN A 4 -5.16 -4.97 -1.15
N ILE A 5 -4.80 -4.34 -2.27
CA ILE A 5 -5.74 -3.53 -3.07
C ILE A 5 -6.73 -4.39 -3.86
N ALA A 6 -6.34 -5.62 -4.20
CA ALA A 6 -7.16 -6.56 -4.96
C ALA A 6 -8.11 -7.38 -4.06
N HIS A 7 -8.10 -7.16 -2.74
CA HIS A 7 -8.91 -7.90 -1.76
C HIS A 7 -8.82 -9.42 -1.92
N GLU A 8 -7.63 -9.91 -2.24
CA GLU A 8 -7.41 -11.34 -2.43
C GLU A 8 -7.26 -12.02 -1.07
N GLU A 9 -8.18 -12.93 -0.74
CA GLU A 9 -8.11 -13.72 0.50
C GLU A 9 -6.79 -14.50 0.64
N GLN A 10 -6.17 -14.85 -0.48
CA GLN A 10 -4.92 -15.61 -0.53
C GLN A 10 -3.66 -14.75 -0.33
N LYS A 11 -3.77 -13.40 -0.35
CA LYS A 11 -2.62 -12.52 -0.21
C LYS A 11 -2.58 -11.82 1.13
N SER A 12 -1.41 -11.86 1.75
CA SER A 12 -1.10 -11.09 2.94
C SER A 12 -1.14 -9.59 2.62
N GLY A 13 -1.64 -8.76 3.53
CA GLY A 13 -1.64 -7.31 3.40
C GLY A 13 -2.77 -6.69 4.20
N LEU A 14 -2.60 -5.41 4.55
CA LEU A 14 -3.66 -4.63 5.17
C LEU A 14 -4.73 -4.37 4.11
N ASP A 15 -5.99 -4.56 4.47
CA ASP A 15 -7.06 -3.97 3.69
C ASP A 15 -7.07 -2.44 3.88
N LYS A 16 -8.00 -1.78 3.19
CA LYS A 16 -8.11 -0.32 3.26
C LYS A 16 -8.47 0.18 4.66
N GLU A 17 -9.28 -0.56 5.40
CA GLU A 17 -9.82 -0.15 6.70
C GLU A 17 -8.75 -0.28 7.78
N ASP A 18 -8.08 -1.44 7.84
CA ASP A 18 -6.95 -1.72 8.72
C ASP A 18 -5.79 -0.76 8.45
N TYR A 19 -5.52 -0.47 7.17
CA TYR A 19 -4.53 0.50 6.77
C TYR A 19 -4.83 1.88 7.37
N LEU A 20 -6.06 2.38 7.18
CA LEU A 20 -6.48 3.68 7.70
C LEU A 20 -6.47 3.72 9.24
N ALA A 21 -6.83 2.61 9.89
CA ALA A 21 -6.80 2.49 11.35
C ALA A 21 -5.38 2.41 11.92
N LEU A 22 -4.41 1.91 11.14
CA LEU A 22 -3.00 1.82 11.54
C LEU A 22 -2.27 3.17 11.44
N LEU A 23 -2.57 3.99 10.42
CA LEU A 23 -1.89 5.28 10.21
C LEU A 23 -1.76 6.15 11.47
N PRO A 24 -2.82 6.41 12.26
CA PRO A 24 -2.71 7.23 13.47
C PRO A 24 -1.88 6.58 14.58
N LYS A 25 -1.70 5.25 14.57
CA LYS A 25 -0.87 4.51 15.55
C LYS A 25 0.60 4.50 15.17
N LEU A 26 0.95 4.79 13.91
CA LEU A 26 2.33 4.77 13.42
C LEU A 26 3.33 5.60 14.27
N PRO A 27 2.98 6.80 14.77
CA PRO A 27 3.88 7.59 15.62
C PRO A 27 4.23 6.92 16.95
N GLU A 28 3.44 5.95 17.43
CA GLU A 28 3.69 5.22 18.67
C GLU A 28 4.88 4.25 18.53
N TYR A 29 5.18 3.79 17.32
CA TYR A 29 6.28 2.86 17.05
C TYR A 29 7.62 3.59 16.90
N LYS A 30 8.25 3.93 18.03
CA LYS A 30 9.51 4.71 18.08
C LYS A 30 10.71 4.07 17.37
N HIS A 31 10.70 2.77 17.14
CA HIS A 31 11.81 2.02 16.51
C HIS A 31 11.54 1.64 15.05
N VAL A 32 10.39 2.05 14.49
CA VAL A 32 10.01 1.74 13.11
C VAL A 32 9.74 3.04 12.38
N ARG A 33 10.22 3.12 11.13
CA ARG A 33 9.95 4.28 10.27
C ARG A 33 9.10 3.86 9.09
N LEU A 34 7.93 4.48 8.97
CA LEU A 34 7.16 4.39 7.74
C LEU A 34 7.95 5.07 6.60
N ARG A 35 8.29 4.28 5.59
CA ARG A 35 8.97 4.75 4.37
C ARG A 35 8.13 4.63 3.11
N GLY A 36 6.97 3.99 3.17
CA GLY A 36 6.23 3.77 1.94
C GLY A 36 5.17 2.68 1.96
N LEU A 37 4.66 2.41 0.77
CA LEU A 37 3.69 1.37 0.49
C LEU A 37 4.30 0.27 -0.39
N MET A 38 3.79 -0.93 -0.21
CA MET A 38 4.04 -2.08 -1.08
C MET A 38 2.71 -2.59 -1.61
N VAL A 39 2.65 -2.88 -2.91
CA VAL A 39 1.46 -3.38 -3.60
C VAL A 39 1.87 -4.55 -4.49
N ILE A 40 1.16 -5.67 -4.35
CA ILE A 40 1.40 -6.88 -5.15
C ILE A 40 0.15 -7.16 -5.99
N ALA A 41 0.25 -6.95 -7.30
CA ALA A 41 -0.83 -7.27 -8.24
C ALA A 41 -0.99 -8.80 -8.43
N GLN A 42 -2.16 -9.26 -8.88
CA GLN A 42 -2.33 -10.66 -9.26
C GLN A 42 -1.40 -11.02 -10.40
N LYS A 43 -0.93 -12.27 -10.39
CA LYS A 43 -0.33 -12.84 -11.58
C LYS A 43 -1.48 -13.17 -12.53
N CYS A 44 -1.73 -12.28 -13.48
CA CYS A 44 -2.67 -12.47 -14.58
C CYS A 44 -1.92 -12.50 -15.91
N GLU A 45 -2.46 -13.24 -16.89
CA GLU A 45 -1.89 -13.33 -18.24
C GLU A 45 -2.05 -12.01 -19.01
N ASP A 46 -3.11 -11.26 -18.68
CA ASP A 46 -3.38 -9.94 -19.22
C ASP A 46 -2.81 -8.85 -18.32
N ILE A 47 -1.76 -8.19 -18.81
CA ILE A 47 -1.09 -7.07 -18.12
C ILE A 47 -2.08 -5.93 -17.87
N GLU A 48 -3.09 -5.74 -18.73
CA GLU A 48 -4.07 -4.68 -18.56
C GLU A 48 -4.90 -4.84 -17.28
N GLN A 49 -4.98 -6.06 -16.73
CA GLN A 49 -5.63 -6.32 -15.44
C GLN A 49 -4.76 -5.92 -14.23
N THR A 50 -3.43 -5.89 -14.38
CA THR A 50 -2.52 -5.43 -13.30
C THR A 50 -2.42 -3.90 -13.22
N ARG A 51 -2.55 -3.20 -14.36
CA ARG A 51 -2.51 -1.73 -14.44
C ARG A 51 -3.45 -1.02 -13.46
N PRO A 52 -4.74 -1.36 -13.33
CA PRO A 52 -5.63 -0.70 -12.38
C PRO A 52 -5.20 -0.90 -10.92
N VAL A 53 -4.60 -2.05 -10.59
CA VAL A 53 -4.08 -2.35 -9.24
C VAL A 53 -2.89 -1.45 -8.91
N PHE A 54 -1.91 -1.34 -9.81
CA PHE A 54 -0.77 -0.42 -9.61
C PHE A 54 -1.19 1.05 -9.61
N ALA A 55 -2.14 1.44 -10.46
CA ALA A 55 -2.69 2.80 -10.46
C ALA A 55 -3.40 3.12 -9.12
N ALA A 56 -4.15 2.18 -8.57
CA ALA A 56 -4.75 2.32 -7.24
C ALA A 56 -3.68 2.39 -6.13
N GLY A 57 -2.62 1.59 -6.24
CA GLY A 57 -1.44 1.64 -5.36
C GLY A 57 -0.76 3.01 -5.35
N TYR A 58 -0.53 3.57 -6.54
CA TYR A 58 0.02 4.91 -6.68
C TYR A 58 -0.88 5.99 -6.06
N ARG A 59 -2.20 5.90 -6.25
CA ARG A 59 -3.15 6.85 -5.61
C ARG A 59 -3.10 6.77 -4.08
N ALA A 60 -3.01 5.56 -3.52
CA ALA A 60 -2.84 5.38 -2.09
C ALA A 60 -1.52 5.96 -1.58
N PHE A 61 -0.43 5.76 -2.32
CA PHE A 61 0.90 6.30 -2.01
C PHE A 61 0.91 7.83 -2.05
N ALA A 62 0.33 8.44 -3.07
CA ALA A 62 0.26 9.89 -3.19
C ALA A 62 -0.48 10.52 -1.99
N ARG A 63 -1.58 9.90 -1.55
CA ARG A 63 -2.31 10.31 -0.34
C ARG A 63 -1.48 10.13 0.93
N LEU A 64 -0.80 9.00 1.06
CA LEU A 64 0.09 8.75 2.20
C LEU A 64 1.19 9.80 2.28
N LYS A 65 1.82 10.12 1.15
CA LYS A 65 2.93 11.08 1.07
C LYS A 65 2.50 12.50 1.48
N GLN A 66 1.25 12.88 1.24
CA GLN A 66 0.70 14.16 1.72
C GLN A 66 0.62 14.22 3.26
N GLN A 67 0.29 13.10 3.91
CA GLN A 67 0.16 13.01 5.37
C GLN A 67 1.50 12.70 6.05
N HIS A 68 2.36 11.94 5.38
CA HIS A 68 3.65 11.47 5.86
C HIS A 68 4.71 11.72 4.79
N PRO A 69 5.31 12.91 4.73
CA PRO A 69 6.31 13.27 3.72
C PRO A 69 7.55 12.34 3.70
N GLN A 70 7.86 11.70 4.83
CA GLN A 70 8.91 10.66 4.91
C GLN A 70 8.59 9.34 4.20
N ALA A 71 7.34 9.13 3.76
CA ALA A 71 6.94 7.97 2.98
C ALA A 71 7.24 8.22 1.50
N ASP A 72 8.47 7.90 1.10
CA ASP A 72 9.06 8.21 -0.19
C ASP A 72 9.20 7.00 -1.13
N ILE A 73 8.85 5.80 -0.67
CA ILE A 73 8.99 4.55 -1.42
C ILE A 73 7.61 3.99 -1.83
N LEU A 74 7.49 3.59 -3.09
CA LEU A 74 6.40 2.76 -3.57
C LEU A 74 7.00 1.49 -4.17
N SER A 75 6.89 0.38 -3.43
CA SER A 75 7.37 -0.94 -3.83
C SER A 75 6.28 -1.66 -4.61
N MET A 76 6.41 -1.68 -5.93
CA MET A 76 5.50 -2.37 -6.85
C MET A 76 6.27 -2.75 -8.12
N GLY A 77 5.95 -3.91 -8.69
CA GLY A 77 6.60 -4.48 -9.87
C GLY A 77 5.93 -5.78 -10.27
#